data_AF-A0A959TG62-F1
#
_entry.id   AF-A0A959TG62-F1
#
_cell.length_a   1.000
_cell.length_b   1.000
_cell.length_c   1.000
_cell.angle_alpha   90.00
_cell.angle_beta   90.00
_cell.angle_gamma   90.00
#
_symmetry.space_group_name_H-M   'P 1'
#
loop_
_entity.id
_entity.type
_entity.pdbx_description
1 polymer ?
#
loop_
_entity_poly.entity_id
_entity_poly.type
_entity_poly.pdbx_seq_one_letter_code
_entity_poly.pdbx_strand_id
1 'polypeptide(L)'
;MHEHVEVCPYDPSWPACYQEEEILLKRVLPADLVIRIDHIGSTAVPGLSAKPIIDVQVEVRSLERVRQDVVPELEEMGYEFIWRPTIG
;
A
#
# COMPACT_ATOMS: atom_id res chain seq x y z
N MET A 1 -4.44 21.22 -5.68
CA MET A 1 -3.93 21.26 -4.29
C MET A 1 -2.42 21.16 -4.38
N HIS A 2 -1.66 22.06 -3.73
CA HIS A 2 -0.21 21.88 -3.59
C HIS A 2 0.00 20.97 -2.39
N GLU A 3 0.36 19.72 -2.63
CA GLU A 3 0.76 18.80 -1.56
C GLU A 3 2.10 19.30 -1.00
N HIS A 4 2.14 19.63 0.29
CA HIS A 4 3.37 20.02 0.95
C HIS A 4 4.23 18.78 1.14
N VAL A 5 5.19 18.58 0.24
CA VAL A 5 6.08 17.44 0.26
C VAL A 5 7.28 17.77 1.13
N GLU A 6 7.34 17.17 2.32
CA GLU A 6 8.52 17.22 3.19
C GLU A 6 9.22 15.85 3.19
N VAL A 7 10.54 15.88 3.02
CA VAL A 7 11.40 14.70 3.15
C VAL A 7 12.03 14.76 4.53
N CYS A 8 11.83 13.70 5.33
CA CYS A 8 12.38 13.58 6.67
C CYS A 8 13.46 12.49 6.73
N PRO A 9 14.34 12.52 7.75
CA PRO A 9 15.25 11.41 8.03
C PRO A 9 14.50 10.10 8.22
N TYR A 10 15.19 8.98 8.01
CA TYR A 10 14.62 7.66 8.24
C TYR A 10 14.01 7.53 9.64
N ASP A 11 12.75 7.10 9.70
CA ASP A 11 12.05 6.82 10.95
C ASP A 11 12.06 5.29 11.22
N PRO A 12 12.63 4.83 12.34
CA PRO A 12 12.67 3.41 12.69
C PRO A 12 11.28 2.81 12.99
N SER A 13 10.22 3.62 13.07
CA SER A 13 8.84 3.14 13.20
C SER A 13 8.22 2.69 11.88
N TRP A 14 8.76 3.09 10.71
CA TRP A 14 8.16 2.74 9.42
C TRP A 14 7.97 1.23 9.17
N PRO A 15 8.90 0.33 9.57
CA PRO A 15 8.66 -1.10 9.47
C PRO A 15 7.45 -1.58 10.30
N ALA A 16 7.20 -0.98 11.46
CA ALA A 16 6.05 -1.31 12.30
C ALA A 16 4.73 -0.79 11.68
N CYS A 17 4.74 0.44 11.14
CA CYS A 17 3.60 0.98 10.40
C CYS A 17 3.24 0.10 9.19
N TYR A 18 4.24 -0.38 8.44
CA TYR A 18 4.01 -1.35 7.38
C TYR A 18 3.42 -2.67 7.90
N GLN A 19 3.91 -3.21 9.01
CA GLN A 19 3.39 -4.45 9.58
C GLN A 19 1.92 -4.33 10.00
N GLU A 20 1.51 -3.19 10.57
CA GLU A 20 0.12 -2.92 10.91
C GLU A 20 -0.77 -2.91 9.66
N GLU A 21 -0.32 -2.25 8.60
CA GLU A 21 -1.01 -2.21 7.30
C GLU A 21 -1.06 -3.59 6.65
N GLU A 22 0.02 -4.35 6.69
CA GLU A 22 0.08 -5.71 6.14
C GLU A 22 -0.93 -6.63 6.86
N ILE A 23 -1.06 -6.53 8.18
CA ILE A 23 -2.02 -7.30 8.97
C ILE A 23 -3.45 -6.91 8.59
N LEU A 24 -3.72 -5.61 8.41
CA LEU A 24 -5.03 -5.12 7.97
C LEU A 24 -5.39 -5.69 6.59
N LEU A 25 -4.49 -5.54 5.62
CA LEU A 25 -4.70 -6.02 4.25
C LEU A 25 -4.90 -7.54 4.21
N LYS A 26 -4.14 -8.33 4.99
CA LYS A 26 -4.34 -9.79 5.09
C LYS A 26 -5.71 -10.19 5.63
N ARG A 27 -6.38 -9.34 6.41
CA ARG A 27 -7.72 -9.61 6.95
C ARG A 27 -8.82 -9.27 5.96
N VAL A 28 -8.63 -8.22 5.16
CA VAL A 28 -9.62 -7.70 4.22
C VAL A 28 -9.55 -8.43 2.88
N LEU A 29 -8.34 -8.72 2.41
CA LEU A 29 -8.13 -9.31 1.09
C LEU A 29 -8.44 -10.81 1.09
N PRO A 30 -9.16 -11.33 0.06
CA PRO A 30 -9.39 -12.76 -0.08
C PRO A 30 -8.06 -13.54 -0.16
N ALA A 31 -7.87 -14.52 0.73
CA ALA A 31 -6.62 -15.27 0.82
C ALA A 31 -6.27 -16.06 -0.45
N ASP A 32 -7.29 -16.48 -1.21
CA ASP A 32 -7.13 -17.15 -2.51
C ASP A 32 -6.78 -16.16 -3.64
N LEU A 33 -6.98 -14.86 -3.44
CA LEU A 33 -6.63 -13.83 -4.41
C LEU A 33 -5.19 -13.33 -4.25
N VAL A 34 -4.72 -13.21 -3.01
CA VAL A 34 -3.38 -12.67 -2.69
C VAL A 34 -2.28 -13.71 -2.95
N ILE A 35 -1.18 -13.25 -3.54
CA ILE A 35 0.05 -14.04 -3.76
C ILE A 35 1.14 -13.57 -2.79
N ARG A 36 1.37 -12.25 -2.70
CA ARG A 36 2.38 -11.65 -1.83
C ARG A 36 2.00 -10.22 -1.46
N ILE A 37 2.45 -9.75 -0.30
CA ILE A 37 2.36 -8.35 0.14
C ILE A 37 3.77 -7.94 0.56
N ASP A 38 4.27 -6.82 0.04
CA ASP A 38 5.65 -6.35 0.27
C ASP A 38 5.66 -4.86 0.67
N HIS A 39 6.58 -4.49 1.57
CA HIS A 39 6.94 -3.09 1.82
C HIS A 39 7.87 -2.62 0.70
N ILE A 40 7.42 -1.63 -0.06
CA ILE A 40 8.22 -1.05 -1.15
C ILE A 40 8.46 0.44 -0.88
N GLY A 41 9.10 1.13 -1.84
CA GLY A 41 9.37 2.55 -1.72
C GLY A 41 10.54 2.87 -0.79
N SER A 42 10.76 4.17 -0.55
CA SER A 42 11.93 4.64 0.21
C SER A 42 11.83 4.35 1.71
N THR A 43 10.61 4.28 2.25
CA THR A 43 10.38 3.98 3.68
C THR A 43 10.71 2.53 4.05
N ALA A 44 10.85 1.64 3.06
CA ALA A 44 11.31 0.26 3.24
C ALA A 44 12.83 0.13 3.39
N VAL A 45 13.61 1.20 3.18
CA VAL A 45 15.08 1.17 3.19
C VAL A 45 15.62 1.82 4.47
N PRO A 46 16.17 1.04 5.43
CA PRO A 46 16.76 1.59 6.65
C PRO A 46 17.83 2.64 6.37
N GLY A 47 17.71 3.79 7.04
CA GLY A 47 18.65 4.91 6.93
C GLY A 47 18.43 5.84 5.73
N LEU A 48 17.44 5.56 4.85
CA LEU A 48 17.11 6.44 3.74
C LEU A 48 16.09 7.52 4.13
N SER A 49 16.43 8.79 3.91
CA SER A 49 15.47 9.89 4.05
C SER A 49 14.36 9.78 2.99
N ALA A 50 13.12 9.93 3.41
CA ALA A 50 11.95 9.72 2.56
C ALA A 50 10.81 10.66 2.93
N LYS A 51 9.76 10.68 2.10
CA LYS A 51 8.46 11.19 2.54
C LYS A 51 7.88 10.18 3.54
N PRO A 52 7.16 10.61 4.59
CA PRO A 52 6.58 9.72 5.59
C PRO A 52 5.30 9.04 5.06
N ILE A 53 5.43 8.28 3.96
CA ILE A 53 4.35 7.54 3.30
C ILE A 53 4.79 6.08 3.17
N ILE A 54 3.96 5.16 3.64
CA ILE A 54 4.21 3.72 3.53
C ILE A 54 3.66 3.23 2.19
N ASP A 55 4.55 2.75 1.33
CA ASP A 55 4.16 2.15 0.05
C ASP A 55 4.03 0.63 0.20
N VAL A 56 2.85 0.08 -0.07
CA VAL A 56 2.58 -1.36 -0.01
C VAL A 56 2.26 -1.89 -1.40
N GLN A 57 2.94 -2.96 -1.80
CA GLN A 57 2.64 -3.67 -3.04
C GLN A 57 1.95 -4.99 -2.74
N VAL A 58 0.81 -5.23 -3.40
CA VAL A 58 0.08 -6.50 -3.31
C VAL A 58 0.11 -7.19 -4.67
N GLU A 59 0.71 -8.37 -4.73
CA GLU A 59 0.65 -9.26 -5.88
C GLU A 59 -0.62 -10.13 -5.79
N VAL A 60 -1.42 -10.15 -6.86
CA VAL A 60 -2.73 -10.83 -6.89
C VAL A 60 -2.88 -11.72 -8.11
N ARG A 61 -3.73 -12.74 -7.99
CA ARG A 61 -4.06 -13.65 -9.11
C ARG A 61 -4.93 -13.02 -10.20
N SER A 62 -5.72 -11.98 -9.88
CA SER A 62 -6.61 -11.34 -10.84
C SER A 62 -6.92 -9.89 -10.45
N LEU A 63 -6.60 -8.95 -11.34
CA LEU A 63 -6.96 -7.54 -11.18
C LEU A 63 -8.47 -7.29 -11.36
N GLU A 64 -9.15 -8.12 -12.13
CA GLU A 64 -10.61 -8.05 -12.28
C GLU A 64 -11.30 -8.35 -10.95
N ARG A 65 -10.84 -9.41 -10.26
CA ARG A 65 -11.35 -9.75 -8.93
C ARG A 65 -11.02 -8.69 -7.89
N VAL A 66 -9.86 -8.04 -7.97
CA VAL A 66 -9.58 -6.88 -7.08
C VAL A 66 -10.65 -5.79 -7.29
N ARG A 67 -10.97 -5.46 -8.54
CA ARG A 67 -11.98 -4.43 -8.82
C ARG A 67 -13.37 -4.82 -8.31
N GLN A 68 -13.74 -6.09 -8.40
CA GLN A 68 -15.07 -6.57 -8.01
C GLN A 68 -15.21 -6.80 -6.50
N ASP A 69 -14.22 -7.46 -5.90
CA ASP A 69 -14.33 -8.03 -4.55
C ASP A 69 -13.61 -7.16 -3.49
N VAL A 70 -12.58 -6.40 -3.88
CA VAL A 70 -11.67 -5.73 -2.93
C VAL A 70 -11.89 -4.22 -2.88
N VAL A 71 -12.06 -3.58 -4.04
CA VAL A 71 -12.26 -2.11 -4.10
C VAL A 71 -13.42 -1.64 -3.22
N PRO A 72 -14.63 -2.25 -3.27
CA PRO A 72 -15.73 -1.81 -2.43
C PRO A 72 -15.42 -1.88 -0.92
N GLU A 73 -14.79 -2.98 -0.48
CA GLU A 73 -14.42 -3.20 0.92
C GLU A 73 -13.39 -2.17 1.41
N LEU A 74 -12.37 -1.88 0.60
CA LEU A 74 -11.37 -0.87 0.94
C LEU A 74 -11.94 0.55 0.91
N GLU A 75 -12.85 0.86 -0.02
CA GLU A 75 -13.54 2.16 -0.06
C GLU A 75 -14.39 2.38 1.20
N GLU A 76 -15.09 1.35 1.71
CA GLU A 76 -15.83 1.43 2.98
C GLU A 76 -14.90 1.68 4.18
N MET A 77 -13.64 1.26 4.09
CA MET A 77 -12.60 1.52 5.10
C MET A 77 -11.92 2.88 4.94
N GLY A 78 -12.29 3.67 3.92
CA GLY A 78 -11.76 5.01 3.68
C GLY A 78 -10.57 5.09 2.72
N TYR A 79 -10.25 4.01 2.00
CA TYR A 79 -9.27 4.04 0.92
C TYR A 79 -9.89 4.65 -0.34
N GLU A 80 -9.07 5.35 -1.14
CA GLU A 80 -9.48 5.85 -2.45
C GLU A 80 -8.95 4.94 -3.55
N PHE A 81 -9.83 4.42 -4.39
CA PHE A 81 -9.40 3.64 -5.56
C PHE A 81 -9.08 4.55 -6.75
N ILE A 82 -7.79 4.65 -7.07
CA ILE A 82 -7.31 5.42 -8.23
C ILE A 82 -6.78 4.47 -9.30
N TRP A 83 -7.53 4.31 -10.39
CA TRP A 83 -7.04 3.60 -11.56
C TRP A 83 -6.14 4.50 -12.40
N ARG A 84 -4.87 4.10 -12.57
CA ARG A 84 -3.95 4.74 -13.53
C ARG A 84 -3.64 3.75 -14.65
N PRO A 85 -4.00 4.05 -15.91
CA PRO A 85 -3.52 3.24 -17.03
C PRO A 85 -2.00 3.39 -17.12
N THR A 86 -1.29 2.29 -17.35
CA THR A 86 0.12 2.33 -17.74
C THR A 86 0.19 3.04 -19.08
N ILE A 87 0.62 4.31 -19.07
CA ILE A 87 1.04 4.99 -20.27
C ILE A 87 2.44 4.44 -20.57
N GLY A 88 2.52 3.56 -21.55
CA GLY A 88 3.80 3.16 -22.17
C GLY A 88 4.31 4.25 -23.08
#